data_AF-A0A3B1AEH5-F1
#
_entry.id   AF-A0A3B1AEH5-F1
#
_cell.length_a   1.000
_cell.length_b   1.000
_cell.length_c   1.000
_cell.angle_alpha   90.00
_cell.angle_beta   90.00
_cell.angle_gamma   90.00
#
_symmetry.space_group_name_H-M   'P 1'
#
loop_
_entity.id
_entity.type
_entity.pdbx_description
1 polymer ?
#
loop_
_entity_poly.entity_id
_entity_poly.type
_entity_poly.pdbx_seq_one_letter_code
_entity_poly.pdbx_strand_id
1 'polypeptide(L)'
;MPSHNLVRTYSMLGCEKIPGSIVMQTNVKQTAHELIEQLNDQASWDDVIYEMVLRKEIEAELADSAAGQVTPAGDILKESGIQE
;
A
#
# COMPACT_ATOMS: atom_id res chain seq x y z
N MET A 1 6.60 -35.90 11.98
CA MET A 1 5.38 -35.26 12.51
C MET A 1 5.19 -33.92 11.80
N PRO A 2 4.00 -33.64 11.24
CA PRO A 2 3.70 -32.49 10.36
C PRO A 2 3.42 -31.23 11.20
N SER A 3 3.65 -29.99 10.74
CA SER A 3 2.75 -29.17 9.90
C SER A 3 3.52 -27.89 9.54
N HIS A 4 3.92 -27.62 8.30
CA HIS A 4 3.17 -26.89 7.25
C HIS A 4 2.25 -25.75 7.74
N ASN A 5 2.49 -24.57 7.15
CA ASN A 5 1.53 -23.52 6.79
C ASN A 5 1.49 -22.24 7.66
N LEU A 6 2.30 -21.25 7.26
CA LEU A 6 2.11 -19.82 7.59
C LEU A 6 1.98 -18.95 6.33
N VAL A 7 1.70 -19.56 5.17
CA VAL A 7 1.59 -18.85 3.89
C VAL A 7 0.34 -19.31 3.15
N ARG A 8 -0.83 -18.94 3.69
CA ARG A 8 -2.01 -18.49 2.92
C ARG A 8 -3.24 -18.38 3.82
N THR A 9 -3.74 -17.15 3.96
CA THR A 9 -5.19 -16.89 3.89
C THR A 9 -5.43 -15.53 3.26
N TYR A 10 -5.25 -15.42 1.94
CA TYR A 10 -6.05 -14.49 1.15
C TYR A 10 -6.85 -15.35 0.16
N SER A 11 -7.91 -15.95 0.68
CA SER A 11 -8.95 -16.63 -0.08
C SER A 11 -10.20 -15.78 0.02
N MET A 12 -10.63 -15.25 -1.12
CA MET A 12 -12.03 -15.13 -1.53
C MET A 12 -13.06 -15.03 -0.40
N LEU A 13 -13.06 -13.90 0.28
CA LEU A 13 -14.24 -13.33 0.91
C LEU A 13 -14.33 -11.91 0.37
N GLY A 14 -15.55 -11.45 0.09
CA GLY A 14 -15.83 -10.29 -0.75
C GLY A 14 -15.17 -9.00 -0.29
N CYS A 15 -15.46 -7.91 -1.01
CA CYS A 15 -15.27 -6.56 -0.51
C CYS A 15 -16.01 -6.35 0.83
N GLU A 16 -15.54 -6.96 1.91
CA GLU A 16 -15.83 -6.57 3.27
C GLU A 16 -14.94 -5.35 3.48
N LYS A 17 -15.57 -4.18 3.34
CA LYS A 17 -15.00 -2.86 3.57
C LYS A 17 -14.02 -2.95 4.73
N ILE A 18 -12.74 -2.73 4.45
CA ILE A 18 -11.77 -2.35 5.48
C ILE A 18 -12.41 -1.12 6.16
N PRO A 19 -12.84 -1.20 7.43
CA PRO A 19 -13.37 -0.05 8.14
C PRO A 19 -12.17 0.81 8.50
N GLY A 20 -11.75 1.61 7.54
CA GLY A 20 -10.51 2.37 7.59
C GLY A 20 -10.35 3.24 6.36
N SER A 21 -11.43 3.87 5.91
CA SER A 21 -11.31 5.12 5.18
C SER A 21 -10.68 6.15 6.14
N ILE A 22 -9.37 6.12 6.27
CA ILE A 22 -8.57 7.24 6.78
C ILE A 22 -7.77 7.76 5.59
N VAL A 23 -8.44 8.00 4.46
CA VAL A 23 -8.05 9.16 3.64
C VAL A 23 -8.72 10.34 4.32
N MET A 24 -8.17 10.77 5.47
CA MET A 24 -8.37 12.15 5.88
C MET A 24 -7.80 12.97 4.72
N GLN A 25 -8.64 13.78 4.05
CA GLN A 25 -8.16 14.81 3.13
C GLN A 25 -7.41 15.87 3.95
N THR A 26 -6.25 15.52 4.49
CA THR A 26 -5.31 16.48 5.03
C THR A 26 -4.76 17.24 3.84
N ASN A 27 -4.93 18.57 3.86
CA ASN A 27 -4.30 19.43 2.85
C ASN A 27 -2.79 19.13 2.83
N VAL A 28 -2.18 19.11 1.65
CA VAL A 28 -0.75 18.81 1.42
C VAL A 28 0.17 19.46 2.44
N LYS A 29 -0.14 20.69 2.89
CA LYS A 29 0.63 21.39 3.92
C LYS A 29 0.65 20.64 5.25
N GLN A 30 -0.51 20.20 5.74
CA GLN A 30 -0.63 19.49 7.00
C GLN A 30 0.10 18.14 6.94
N THR A 31 -0.07 17.43 5.82
CA THR A 31 0.59 16.16 5.57
C THR A 31 2.12 16.29 5.53
N ALA A 32 2.62 17.36 4.90
CA ALA A 32 4.05 17.65 4.88
C ALA A 32 4.59 17.97 6.28
N HIS A 33 3.84 18.73 7.09
CA HIS A 33 4.22 18.99 8.48
C HIS A 33 4.32 17.70 9.30
N GLU A 34 3.31 16.83 9.22
CA GLU A 34 3.29 15.53 9.92
C GLU A 34 4.43 14.61 9.47
N LEU A 35 4.78 14.64 8.18
CA LEU A 35 5.93 13.88 7.64
C LEU A 35 7.22 14.37 8.29
N ILE A 36 7.46 15.68 8.28
CA ILE A 36 8.69 16.26 8.87
C ILE A 36 8.77 15.99 10.38
N GLU A 37 7.65 16.02 11.09
CA GLU A 37 7.58 15.72 12.53
C GLU A 37 7.94 14.26 12.87
N GLN A 38 7.81 13.34 11.93
CA GLN A 38 8.14 11.91 12.11
C GLN A 38 9.59 11.57 11.75
N LEU A 39 10.29 12.47 11.06
CA LEU A 39 11.69 12.25 10.72
C LEU A 39 12.57 12.28 11.97
N ASN A 40 13.64 11.50 11.95
CA ASN A 40 14.65 11.55 13.00
C ASN A 40 15.50 12.82 12.88
N ASP A 41 16.11 13.26 13.99
CA ASP A 41 16.94 14.48 14.03
C ASP A 41 18.18 14.47 13.11
N GLN A 42 18.57 13.30 12.60
CA GLN A 42 19.71 13.12 11.69
C GLN A 42 19.27 12.92 10.22
N ALA A 43 17.97 13.05 9.93
CA ALA A 43 17.44 12.88 8.59
C ALA A 43 18.06 13.92 7.64
N SER A 44 18.44 13.43 6.46
CA SER A 44 18.96 14.25 5.38
C SER A 44 17.84 14.71 4.45
N TRP A 45 18.17 15.62 3.55
CA TRP A 45 17.24 16.02 2.48
C TRP A 45 16.86 14.85 1.56
N ASP A 46 17.73 13.84 1.42
CA ASP A 46 17.43 12.65 0.61
C ASP A 46 16.34 11.79 1.28
N ASP A 47 16.35 11.69 2.62
CA ASP A 47 15.31 10.96 3.38
C ASP A 47 13.95 11.65 3.26
N VAL A 48 13.93 12.99 3.32
CA VAL A 48 12.69 13.78 3.11
C VAL A 48 12.11 13.51 1.73
N ILE A 49 12.94 13.54 0.69
CA ILE A 49 12.50 13.31 -0.70
C ILE A 49 11.98 11.89 -0.85
N TYR A 50 12.69 10.90 -0.30
CA TYR A 50 12.30 9.51 -0.35
C TYR A 50 10.89 9.30 0.22
N GLU A 51 10.61 9.80 1.42
CA GLU A 51 9.29 9.68 2.07
C GLU A 51 8.17 10.35 1.26
N MET A 52 8.44 11.51 0.66
CA MET A 52 7.44 12.19 -0.18
C MET A 52 7.11 11.42 -1.46
N VAL A 53 8.11 10.82 -2.11
CA VAL A 53 7.91 9.98 -3.31
C VAL A 53 7.10 8.74 -2.95
N LEU A 54 7.48 8.04 -1.88
CA LEU A 54 6.81 6.84 -1.42
C LEU A 54 5.33 7.10 -1.11
N ARG A 55 5.04 8.22 -0.43
CA ARG A 55 3.66 8.60 -0.10
C ARG A 55 2.82 8.90 -1.35
N LYS A 56 3.39 9.58 -2.33
CA LYS A 56 2.74 9.83 -3.62
C LYS A 56 2.40 8.52 -4.34
N GLU A 57 3.30 7.54 -4.34
CA GLU A 57 3.07 6.24 -4.97
C GLU A 57 1.93 5.48 -4.28
N ILE A 58 1.93 5.43 -2.94
CA ILE A 58 0.84 4.83 -2.16
C ILE A 58 -0.49 5.51 -2.45
N GLU A 59 -0.53 6.85 -2.47
CA GLU A 59 -1.77 7.60 -2.75
C GLU A 59 -2.29 7.35 -4.17
N ALA A 60 -1.39 7.26 -5.15
CA ALA A 60 -1.74 6.94 -6.53
C ALA A 60 -2.27 5.50 -6.65
N GLU A 61 -1.58 4.52 -6.09
CA GLU A 61 -1.99 3.12 -6.11
C GLU A 61 -3.31 2.88 -5.37
N LEU A 62 -3.51 3.57 -4.24
CA LEU A 62 -4.79 3.52 -3.51
C LEU A 62 -5.92 4.13 -4.35
N ALA A 63 -5.67 5.22 -5.07
CA ALA A 63 -6.64 5.81 -5.98
C ALA A 63 -6.97 4.89 -7.16
N ASP A 64 -5.96 4.22 -7.73
CA ASP A 64 -6.14 3.28 -8.84
C ASP A 64 -6.89 2.03 -8.39
N SER A 65 -6.60 1.52 -7.19
CA SER A 65 -7.33 0.42 -6.57
C SER A 65 -8.80 0.81 -6.30
N ALA A 66 -9.04 2.00 -5.76
CA ALA A 66 -10.39 2.52 -5.55
C ALA A 66 -11.16 2.74 -6.86
N ALA A 67 -10.46 3.07 -7.95
CA ALA A 67 -11.03 3.20 -9.29
C ALA A 67 -11.27 1.84 -9.99
N GLY A 68 -10.93 0.73 -9.35
CA GLY A 68 -11.09 -0.61 -9.91
C GLY A 68 -10.09 -0.95 -11.01
N GLN A 69 -9.01 -0.17 -11.15
CA GLN A 69 -7.90 -0.43 -12.08
C GLN A 69 -6.95 -1.47 -11.49
N VAL A 70 -7.49 -2.66 -11.19
CA VAL A 70 -6.75 -3.77 -10.61
C VAL A 70 -6.75 -4.96 -11.55
N THR A 71 -5.59 -5.61 -11.72
CA THR A 71 -5.51 -6.88 -12.44
C THR A 71 -5.88 -8.02 -11.48
N PRO A 72 -6.84 -8.90 -11.83
CA PRO A 72 -7.17 -10.04 -10.99
C PRO A 72 -5.95 -10.94 -10.76
N ALA A 73 -5.77 -11.42 -9.52
CA ALA A 73 -4.63 -12.27 -9.16
C ALA A 73 -4.52 -13.53 -10.03
N GLY A 74 -5.65 -14.11 -10.45
CA GLY A 74 -5.69 -15.27 -11.34
C GLY A 74 -5.12 -14.99 -12.74
N ASP A 75 -5.12 -13.74 -13.20
CA ASP A 75 -4.56 -13.38 -14.51
C ASP A 75 -3.06 -13.08 -14.40
N ILE A 76 -2.61 -12.48 -13.29
CA ILE A 76 -1.17 -12.34 -12.98
C ILE A 76 -0.49 -13.71 -12.83
N LEU A 77 -1.15 -14.69 -12.21
CA LEU A 77 -0.61 -16.04 -12.05
C LEU A 77 -0.42 -16.76 -13.40
N LYS A 78 -1.31 -16.54 -14.37
CA LYS A 78 -1.16 -17.10 -15.72
C LYS A 78 -0.02 -16.45 -16.48
N GLU A 79 0.17 -15.13 -16.33
CA GLU A 79 1.20 -14.36 -17.03
C GLU A 79 2.60 -14.59 -16.44
N SER A 80 2.71 -14.75 -15.13
CA SER A 80 3.99 -14.92 -14.43
C SER A 80 4.62 -16.31 -14.62
N GLY A 81 3.92 -17.28 -15.22
CA GLY A 81 4.43 -18.63 -15.45
C GLY A 81 4.64 -19.45 -14.17
N ILE A 82 4.18 -18.93 -13.03
CA ILE A 82 4.26 -19.59 -11.73
C ILE A 82 3.06 -20.54 -11.65
N GLN A 83 3.28 -21.80 -12.04
CA GLN A 83 2.34 -22.88 -11.74
C GLN A 83 2.50 -23.24 -10.26
N GLU A 84 1.40 -23.22 -9.50
CA GLU A 84 1.36 -23.74 -8.13
C GLU A 84 1.70 -25.24 -8.09
#